data_AF-A0A8D2ZD70-F1
#
_entry.id   AF-A0A8D2ZD70-F1
#
_cell.length_a   1.000
_cell.length_b   1.000
_cell.length_c   1.000
_cell.angle_alpha   90.00
_cell.angle_beta   90.00
_cell.angle_gamma   90.00
#
_symmetry.space_group_name_H-M   'P 1'
#
loop_
_entity.id
_entity.type
_entity.pdbx_description
1 polymer ?
#
loop_
_entity_poly.entity_id
_entity_poly.type
_entity_poly.pdbx_seq_one_letter_code
_entity_poly.pdbx_strand_id
1 'polypeptide(L)'
;MWCQSGVCHCNSHKRSDFWNNQRSSALLGGLKTFNLTLSEIDAHLRHAETMLQRFRHEVCAEFLTFLKGKMLQQDGLNLPNQQGLVYDYTHVYEFVSSFLNKADDQDARAAAVMRLGAAEQFIGHFQPSWSYISPMANANEAKVMLLQRVVASVQRQMVMADFTSDFIQKLQDFYKRFCFPSELKSMRNCLCVRPWDDVLLVSVLKGQNVSGFRKDKGKKDILLEQISIVLLRSELLQRQHRYRELCRYLRVVQTDDSKLFQPLQDLIPFFMCLGGDVMSACNSLCPSANAPASRFSPLLFLFYLRLFETATAPKLVVSQPAELCSSDASWEPIKDAFPLKRAELVKFALRVQRCCSAVFTDSQCWTRLLTVVNNTPCSSLAAFTAPNPQFLHVRIFLVLFKAHFFRNTFPFFKGCCCCCCCCCCCCSHSQSSVLCVSTSGSEGCCEFDTAQGAGDKHTDPPFLPGGECEQMHVPSELSKLNCE
;
A
#
# COMPACT_ATOMS: atom_id res chain seq x y z
N MET A 1 16.88 47.18 9.07
CA MET A 1 18.04 47.64 9.87
C MET A 1 19.18 48.03 8.94
N TRP A 2 19.04 49.18 8.26
CA TRP A 2 20.07 49.90 7.50
C TRP A 2 19.74 51.38 7.75
N CYS A 3 20.09 51.88 8.93
CA CYS A 3 19.70 53.23 9.37
C CYS A 3 20.88 54.20 9.43
N GLN A 4 22.01 53.89 8.78
CA GLN A 4 23.12 54.84 8.69
C GLN A 4 23.75 54.81 7.30
N SER A 5 23.66 55.97 6.64
CA SER A 5 24.45 56.37 5.48
C SER A 5 25.88 56.62 5.95
N GLY A 6 26.65 55.55 6.11
CA GLY A 6 28.09 55.58 6.37
C GLY A 6 28.82 54.82 5.28
N VAL A 7 29.71 55.50 4.58
CA VAL A 7 30.55 54.95 3.51
C VAL A 7 31.42 53.82 4.09
N CYS A 8 31.03 52.57 3.86
CA CYS A 8 31.79 51.41 4.31
C CYS A 8 32.70 50.93 3.17
N HIS A 9 33.97 51.33 3.21
CA HIS A 9 34.99 51.13 2.17
C HIS A 9 35.79 49.82 2.28
N CYS A 10 35.29 48.80 2.97
CA CYS A 10 36.02 47.54 3.15
C CYS A 10 35.39 46.39 2.35
N ASN A 11 36.05 46.01 1.24
CA ASN A 11 35.76 44.78 0.48
C ASN A 11 35.82 43.50 1.34
N SER A 12 36.38 43.57 2.55
CA SER A 12 36.36 42.49 3.55
C SER A 12 34.95 42.05 3.95
N HIS A 13 33.95 42.93 3.90
CA HIS A 13 32.56 42.55 4.22
C HIS A 13 31.92 41.65 3.16
N LYS A 14 32.28 41.82 1.87
CA LYS A 14 31.81 40.91 0.81
C LYS A 14 32.41 39.50 0.92
N ARG A 15 33.62 39.40 1.49
CA ARG A 15 34.33 38.11 1.69
C ARG A 15 34.15 37.53 3.10
N SER A 16 33.44 38.20 3.99
CA SER A 16 33.23 37.74 5.36
C SER A 16 32.03 36.82 5.44
N ASP A 17 32.26 35.55 5.80
CA ASP A 17 31.20 34.58 6.02
C ASP A 17 30.22 35.05 7.10
N PHE A 18 30.70 35.71 8.15
CA PHE A 18 29.85 36.25 9.21
C PHE A 18 28.82 37.26 8.66
N TRP A 19 29.27 38.29 7.95
CA TRP A 19 28.37 39.33 7.41
C TRP A 19 27.47 38.80 6.30
N ASN A 20 27.98 37.90 5.46
CA ASN A 20 27.19 37.21 4.45
C ASN A 20 26.10 36.34 5.08
N ASN A 21 26.41 35.61 6.16
CA ASN A 21 25.44 34.80 6.89
C ASN A 21 24.39 35.66 7.60
N GLN A 22 24.79 36.80 8.19
CA GLN A 22 23.85 37.71 8.84
C GLN A 22 22.90 38.36 7.82
N ARG A 23 23.44 38.85 6.68
CA ARG A 23 22.62 39.38 5.58
C ARG A 23 21.68 38.32 5.01
N SER A 24 22.19 37.12 4.75
CA SER A 24 21.38 36.02 4.22
C SER A 24 20.28 35.63 5.19
N SER A 25 20.57 35.58 6.48
CA SER A 25 19.58 35.34 7.52
C SER A 25 18.49 36.40 7.54
N ALA A 26 18.86 37.67 7.44
CA ALA A 26 17.90 38.77 7.41
C ALA A 26 17.01 38.75 6.15
N LEU A 27 17.58 38.38 4.99
CA LEU A 27 16.85 38.31 3.73
C LEU A 27 15.93 37.08 3.61
N LEU A 28 16.31 35.97 4.24
CA LEU A 28 15.49 34.75 4.28
C LEU A 28 14.32 34.87 5.27
N GLY A 29 14.46 35.69 6.32
CA GLY A 29 13.43 35.80 7.35
C GLY A 29 13.13 34.46 8.00
N GLY A 30 11.84 34.14 8.18
CA GLY A 30 11.40 32.86 8.73
C GLY A 30 11.69 31.65 7.84
N LEU A 31 11.92 31.82 6.54
CA LEU A 31 12.28 30.71 5.65
C LEU A 31 13.63 30.09 5.96
N LYS A 32 14.48 30.80 6.73
CA LYS A 32 15.75 30.26 7.22
C LYS A 32 15.55 28.97 8.02
N THR A 33 14.43 28.80 8.72
CA THR A 33 14.18 27.59 9.53
C THR A 33 14.11 26.33 8.68
N PHE A 34 13.69 26.45 7.41
CA PHE A 34 13.69 25.37 6.40
C PHE A 34 15.06 25.10 5.79
N ASN A 35 16.11 25.81 6.22
CA ASN A 35 17.47 25.69 5.65
C ASN A 35 17.54 25.98 4.14
N LEU A 36 16.68 26.90 3.67
CA LEU A 36 16.69 27.36 2.28
C LEU A 36 17.80 28.40 2.06
N THR A 37 18.39 28.40 0.87
CA THR A 37 19.38 29.37 0.42
C THR A 37 18.72 30.50 -0.37
N LEU A 38 19.38 31.65 -0.49
CA LEU A 38 18.83 32.80 -1.24
C LEU A 38 18.58 32.50 -2.73
N SER A 39 19.35 31.59 -3.33
CA SER A 39 19.16 31.15 -4.73
C SER A 39 17.91 30.30 -4.92
N GLU A 40 17.40 29.68 -3.87
CA GLU A 40 16.20 28.84 -3.92
C GLU A 40 14.90 29.64 -3.72
N ILE A 41 15.02 30.88 -3.24
CA ILE A 41 13.87 31.74 -2.94
C ILE A 41 13.36 32.42 -4.20
N ASP A 42 12.11 32.13 -4.53
CA ASP A 42 11.33 32.79 -5.57
C ASP A 42 10.22 33.67 -4.97
N ALA A 43 9.40 34.27 -5.84
CA ALA A 43 8.27 35.10 -5.42
C ALA A 43 7.21 34.30 -4.63
N HIS A 44 7.01 33.03 -4.95
CA HIS A 44 6.03 32.17 -4.28
C HIS A 44 6.46 31.85 -2.86
N LEU A 45 7.73 31.53 -2.63
CA LEU A 45 8.27 31.29 -1.29
C LEU A 45 8.26 32.56 -0.43
N ARG A 46 8.53 33.74 -1.01
CA ARG A 46 8.38 35.03 -0.29
C ARG A 46 6.93 35.30 0.10
N HIS A 47 5.98 34.96 -0.77
CA HIS A 47 4.57 35.10 -0.47
C HIS A 47 4.15 34.14 0.66
N ALA A 48 4.56 32.87 0.59
CA ALA A 48 4.35 31.88 1.64
C ALA A 48 4.87 32.35 3.01
N GLU A 49 6.07 32.93 3.05
CA GLU A 49 6.62 33.49 4.29
C GLU A 49 5.75 34.62 4.85
N THR A 50 5.27 35.53 3.99
CA THR A 50 4.39 36.62 4.41
C THR A 50 3.08 36.07 4.99
N MET A 51 2.51 35.04 4.38
CA MET A 51 1.31 34.36 4.87
C MET A 51 1.57 33.64 6.20
N LEU A 52 2.69 32.93 6.32
CA LEU A 52 3.08 32.23 7.54
C LEU A 52 3.32 33.19 8.70
N GLN A 53 3.94 34.35 8.46
CA GLN A 53 4.15 35.36 9.49
C GLN A 53 2.82 35.88 10.06
N ARG A 54 1.83 36.16 9.20
CA ARG A 54 0.48 36.55 9.63
C ARG A 54 -0.21 35.44 10.40
N PHE A 55 -0.19 34.23 9.84
CA PHE A 55 -0.76 33.04 10.48
C PHE A 55 -0.19 32.78 11.87
N ARG A 56 1.14 32.89 12.06
CA ARG A 56 1.80 32.73 13.36
C ARG A 56 1.25 33.69 14.41
N HIS A 57 1.03 34.96 14.05
CA HIS A 57 0.45 35.94 14.97
C HIS A 57 -1.00 35.61 15.32
N GLU A 58 -1.81 35.32 14.30
CA GLU A 58 -3.25 35.09 14.45
C GLU A 58 -3.55 33.77 15.19
N VAL A 59 -2.86 32.67 14.86
CA VAL A 59 -3.07 31.38 15.51
C VAL A 59 -2.70 31.41 16.99
N CYS A 60 -1.67 32.18 17.37
CA CYS A 60 -1.33 32.39 18.78
C CYS A 60 -2.46 33.15 19.51
N ALA A 61 -3.07 34.16 18.87
CA ALA A 61 -4.20 34.90 19.46
C ALA A 61 -5.44 34.01 19.64
N GLU A 62 -5.75 33.17 18.64
CA GLU A 62 -6.83 32.18 18.72
C GLU A 62 -6.58 31.16 19.83
N PHE A 63 -5.35 30.62 19.93
CA PHE A 63 -5.00 29.66 20.97
C PHE A 63 -5.03 30.29 22.38
N LEU A 64 -4.59 31.54 22.54
CA LEU A 64 -4.72 32.27 23.80
C LEU A 64 -6.19 32.50 24.18
N THR A 65 -7.07 32.72 23.20
CA THR A 65 -8.51 32.84 23.44
C THR A 65 -9.11 31.51 23.89
N PHE A 66 -8.71 30.41 23.25
CA PHE A 66 -9.02 29.07 23.70
C PHE A 66 -8.58 28.85 25.16
N LEU A 67 -7.34 29.18 25.52
CA LEU A 67 -6.81 29.00 26.88
C LEU A 67 -7.51 29.84 27.97
N LYS A 68 -8.25 30.89 27.61
CA LYS A 68 -9.07 31.65 28.58
C LYS A 68 -10.32 30.87 29.02
N GLY A 69 -10.81 29.96 28.18
CA GLY A 69 -12.07 29.26 28.38
C GLY A 69 -13.30 30.17 28.34
N LYS A 70 -14.48 29.57 28.25
CA LYS A 70 -15.77 30.25 28.41
C LYS A 70 -16.38 29.82 29.74
N MET A 71 -16.93 30.77 30.51
CA MET A 71 -17.68 30.41 31.72
C MET A 71 -19.00 29.75 31.33
N LEU A 72 -19.32 28.63 31.97
CA LEU A 72 -20.64 28.00 31.85
C LEU A 72 -21.68 28.94 32.49
N GLN A 73 -22.48 29.65 31.68
CA GLN A 73 -23.69 30.29 32.20
C GLN A 73 -24.69 29.17 32.48
N GLN A 74 -24.90 28.85 33.76
CA GLN A 74 -26.02 28.01 34.18
C GLN A 74 -27.31 28.81 33.98
N ASP A 75 -28.01 28.59 32.88
CA ASP A 75 -29.43 28.92 32.79
C ASP A 75 -30.21 28.00 33.75
N GLY A 76 -30.51 28.50 34.94
CA GLY A 76 -31.74 28.16 35.66
C GLY A 76 -31.75 27.03 36.69
N LEU A 77 -30.65 26.36 37.03
CA LEU A 77 -30.64 25.36 38.13
C LEU A 77 -29.49 25.58 39.10
N ASN A 78 -29.82 26.14 40.27
CA ASN A 78 -28.92 26.34 41.41
C ASN A 78 -28.40 24.99 41.93
N LEU A 79 -27.20 24.58 41.51
CA LEU A 79 -26.35 23.67 42.28
C LEU A 79 -25.09 24.42 42.72
N PRO A 80 -24.82 24.55 44.03
CA PRO A 80 -23.64 25.24 44.50
C PRO A 80 -22.38 24.39 44.17
N ASN A 81 -21.36 25.05 43.62
CA ASN A 81 -19.95 24.61 43.49
C ASN A 81 -19.45 23.96 42.18
N GLN A 82 -20.00 24.28 40.99
CA GLN A 82 -19.30 23.96 39.73
C GLN A 82 -19.23 25.16 38.77
N GLN A 83 -18.36 26.13 39.08
CA GLN A 83 -17.87 27.10 38.11
C GLN A 83 -16.85 26.42 37.18
N GLY A 84 -17.36 25.63 36.24
CA GLY A 84 -16.53 24.99 35.21
C GLY A 84 -16.21 25.96 34.08
N LEU A 85 -14.92 26.11 33.75
CA LEU A 85 -14.50 26.67 32.47
C LEU A 85 -14.65 25.59 31.39
N VAL A 86 -15.21 25.98 30.25
CA VAL A 86 -15.29 25.13 29.06
C VAL A 86 -14.27 25.62 28.04
N TYR A 87 -13.49 24.68 27.52
CA TYR A 87 -12.48 24.92 26.50
C TYR A 87 -12.96 24.35 25.16
N ASP A 88 -13.06 25.20 24.15
CA ASP A 88 -13.53 24.82 22.82
C ASP A 88 -12.47 25.14 21.76
N TYR A 89 -11.79 24.10 21.30
CA TYR A 89 -10.72 24.20 20.31
C TYR A 89 -11.23 24.38 18.86
N THR A 90 -12.55 24.31 18.63
CA THR A 90 -13.15 24.33 17.29
C THR A 90 -12.70 25.54 16.47
N HIS A 91 -12.70 26.74 17.06
CA HIS A 91 -12.27 27.95 16.36
C HIS A 91 -10.79 27.91 15.93
N VAL A 92 -9.92 27.35 16.78
CA VAL A 92 -8.49 27.16 16.42
C VAL A 92 -8.38 26.15 15.28
N TYR A 93 -9.12 25.04 15.36
CA TYR A 93 -9.15 24.02 14.31
C TYR A 93 -9.62 24.57 12.96
N GLU A 94 -10.71 25.35 12.94
CA GLU A 94 -11.26 26.00 11.75
C GLU A 94 -10.29 27.02 11.17
N PHE A 95 -9.67 27.84 12.03
CA PHE A 95 -8.66 28.82 11.62
C PHE A 95 -7.46 28.14 10.93
N VAL A 96 -6.89 27.10 11.56
CA VAL A 96 -5.80 26.32 10.96
C VAL A 96 -6.26 25.67 9.65
N SER A 97 -7.44 25.05 9.63
CA SER A 97 -7.98 24.40 8.43
C SER A 97 -8.17 25.37 7.27
N SER A 98 -8.63 26.59 7.54
CA SER A 98 -8.76 27.67 6.55
C SER A 98 -7.39 28.09 5.99
N PHE A 99 -6.36 28.19 6.84
CA PHE A 99 -5.01 28.45 6.37
C PHE A 99 -4.46 27.31 5.49
N LEU A 100 -4.72 26.05 5.86
CA LEU A 100 -4.34 24.90 5.05
C LEU A 100 -5.07 24.87 3.69
N ASN A 101 -6.35 25.29 3.64
CA ASN A 101 -7.09 25.46 2.38
C ASN A 101 -6.41 26.50 1.48
N LYS A 102 -6.01 27.65 2.04
CA LYS A 102 -5.28 28.69 1.27
C LYS A 102 -3.96 28.18 0.70
N ALA A 103 -3.34 27.19 1.35
CA ALA A 103 -2.12 26.54 0.85
C ALA A 103 -2.39 25.55 -0.30
N ASP A 104 -3.63 25.15 -0.56
CA ASP A 104 -4.02 24.35 -1.73
C ASP A 104 -3.95 25.20 -3.02
N ASP A 105 -4.13 26.52 -2.92
CA ASP A 105 -4.11 27.47 -4.04
C ASP A 105 -2.71 28.01 -4.40
N GLN A 106 -1.66 27.55 -3.73
CA GLN A 106 -0.29 28.05 -3.92
C GLN A 106 0.56 27.10 -4.77
N ASP A 107 1.68 27.62 -5.28
CA ASP A 107 2.74 26.80 -5.88
C ASP A 107 3.16 25.66 -4.93
N ALA A 108 3.48 24.48 -5.47
CA ALA A 108 3.74 23.28 -4.68
C ALA A 108 4.82 23.49 -3.60
N ARG A 109 5.90 24.23 -3.88
CA ARG A 109 6.97 24.48 -2.89
C ARG A 109 6.48 25.41 -1.79
N ALA A 110 5.81 26.49 -2.17
CA ALA A 110 5.20 27.45 -1.24
C ALA A 110 4.15 26.77 -0.35
N ALA A 111 3.30 25.97 -0.97
CA ALA A 111 2.27 25.15 -0.36
C ALA A 111 2.84 24.17 0.69
N ALA A 112 3.94 23.48 0.38
CA ALA A 112 4.62 22.59 1.33
C ALA A 112 5.19 23.34 2.54
N VAL A 113 5.85 24.48 2.29
CA VAL A 113 6.41 25.35 3.33
C VAL A 113 5.32 25.90 4.24
N MET A 114 4.20 26.37 3.68
CA MET A 114 3.05 26.84 4.45
C MET A 114 2.47 25.75 5.35
N ARG A 115 2.26 24.54 4.84
CA ARG A 115 1.68 23.44 5.63
C ARG A 115 2.58 23.02 6.78
N LEU A 116 3.89 22.89 6.53
CA LEU A 116 4.85 22.55 7.57
C LEU A 116 5.04 23.68 8.59
N GLY A 117 5.10 24.93 8.12
CA GLY A 117 5.18 26.09 9.00
C GLY A 117 3.95 26.24 9.89
N ALA A 118 2.76 25.90 9.38
CA ALA A 118 1.55 25.84 10.19
C ALA A 118 1.59 24.71 11.23
N ALA A 119 2.05 23.52 10.83
CA ALA A 119 2.22 22.38 11.73
C ALA A 119 3.19 22.67 12.88
N GLU A 120 4.28 23.39 12.61
CA GLU A 120 5.22 23.85 13.65
C GLU A 120 4.50 24.67 14.75
N GLN A 121 3.46 25.43 14.39
CA GLN A 121 2.74 26.25 15.37
C GLN A 121 1.77 25.43 16.22
N PHE A 122 0.89 24.64 15.58
CA PHE A 122 -0.19 23.98 16.33
C PHE A 122 0.25 22.69 17.03
N ILE A 123 1.40 22.10 16.66
CA ILE A 123 1.84 20.83 17.28
C ILE A 123 2.08 20.95 18.79
N GLY A 124 2.47 22.16 19.25
CA GLY A 124 2.68 22.49 20.66
C GLY A 124 1.42 22.86 21.42
N HIS A 125 0.25 22.96 20.76
CA HIS A 125 -1.00 23.24 21.45
C HIS A 125 -1.35 22.08 22.39
N PHE A 126 -1.93 22.39 23.54
CA PHE A 126 -2.26 21.42 24.58
C PHE A 126 -3.69 21.61 25.05
N GLN A 127 -4.30 20.53 25.53
CA GLN A 127 -5.63 20.55 26.13
C GLN A 127 -5.49 20.92 27.62
N PRO A 128 -6.15 21.99 28.10
CA PRO A 128 -6.29 22.23 29.54
C PRO A 128 -7.09 21.09 30.16
N SER A 129 -6.67 20.60 31.33
CA SER A 129 -7.49 19.72 32.13
C SER A 129 -8.77 20.48 32.48
N TRP A 130 -9.93 20.09 31.93
CA TRP A 130 -11.31 20.08 32.48
C TRP A 130 -12.39 20.11 31.36
N SER A 131 -13.47 19.34 31.58
CA SER A 131 -14.79 19.26 30.91
C SER A 131 -14.89 19.41 29.37
N TYR A 132 -15.31 18.33 28.70
CA TYR A 132 -15.43 18.19 27.25
C TYR A 132 -16.87 18.38 26.74
N ILE A 133 -17.05 18.99 25.56
CA ILE A 133 -18.36 19.07 24.89
C ILE A 133 -18.34 18.45 23.47
N SER A 134 -17.19 18.21 22.81
CA SER A 134 -17.13 17.59 21.47
C SER A 134 -15.72 17.10 21.06
N PRO A 135 -15.59 16.10 20.16
CA PRO A 135 -14.32 15.69 19.52
C PRO A 135 -13.54 16.83 18.85
N MET A 136 -14.23 17.74 18.12
CA MET A 136 -13.57 18.90 17.47
C MET A 136 -13.17 20.00 18.47
N ALA A 137 -13.76 19.98 19.66
CA ALA A 137 -13.40 20.87 20.76
C ALA A 137 -12.17 20.38 21.54
N ASN A 138 -11.70 19.15 21.29
CA ASN A 138 -10.51 18.57 21.92
C ASN A 138 -9.25 18.90 21.11
N ALA A 139 -8.32 19.62 21.72
CA ALA A 139 -7.07 20.01 21.08
C ALA A 139 -6.22 18.81 20.63
N ASN A 140 -6.23 17.70 21.38
CA ASN A 140 -5.41 16.53 21.04
C ASN A 140 -5.93 15.81 19.79
N GLU A 141 -7.24 15.59 19.69
CA GLU A 141 -7.87 14.97 18.51
C GLU A 141 -7.75 15.89 17.28
N ALA A 142 -8.02 17.19 17.46
CA ALA A 142 -7.88 18.19 16.41
C ALA A 142 -6.45 18.23 15.84
N LYS A 143 -5.41 18.19 16.69
CA LYS A 143 -4.00 18.15 16.26
C LYS A 143 -3.70 16.91 15.42
N VAL A 144 -4.19 15.73 15.80
CA VAL A 144 -4.00 14.49 15.03
C VAL A 144 -4.56 14.65 13.63
N MET A 145 -5.80 15.12 13.51
CA MET A 145 -6.48 15.31 12.22
C MET A 145 -5.77 16.35 11.33
N LEU A 146 -5.40 17.49 11.92
CA LEU A 146 -4.67 18.55 11.20
C LEU A 146 -3.29 18.08 10.74
N LEU A 147 -2.55 17.37 11.59
CA LEU A 147 -1.23 16.88 11.23
C LEU A 147 -1.31 15.78 10.16
N GLN A 148 -2.32 14.90 10.21
CA GLN A 148 -2.55 13.89 9.18
C GLN A 148 -2.82 14.55 7.82
N ARG A 149 -3.64 15.62 7.81
CA ARG A 149 -3.89 16.41 6.61
C ARG A 149 -2.61 17.06 6.06
N VAL A 150 -1.80 17.66 6.93
CA VAL A 150 -0.49 18.24 6.55
C VAL A 150 0.41 17.17 5.94
N VAL A 151 0.59 16.05 6.65
CA VAL A 151 1.44 14.93 6.20
C VAL A 151 0.98 14.41 4.84
N ALA A 152 -0.30 14.07 4.68
CA ALA A 152 -0.82 13.53 3.43
C ALA A 152 -0.58 14.49 2.25
N SER A 153 -0.79 15.79 2.47
CA SER A 153 -0.59 16.82 1.43
C SER A 153 0.89 16.97 1.07
N VAL A 154 1.77 17.02 2.07
CA VAL A 154 3.22 17.19 1.85
C VAL A 154 3.82 15.93 1.22
N GLN A 155 3.41 14.73 1.65
CA GLN A 155 3.76 13.47 0.97
C GLN A 155 3.35 13.49 -0.50
N ARG A 156 2.12 13.92 -0.80
CA ARG A 156 1.64 14.07 -2.18
C ARG A 156 2.53 15.02 -2.98
N GLN A 157 2.87 16.19 -2.42
CA GLN A 157 3.75 17.15 -3.08
C GLN A 157 5.15 16.57 -3.33
N MET A 158 5.75 15.90 -2.34
CA MET A 158 7.08 15.29 -2.47
C MET A 158 7.15 14.19 -3.54
N VAL A 159 6.04 13.49 -3.79
CA VAL A 159 5.98 12.42 -4.79
C VAL A 159 5.54 12.93 -6.16
N MET A 160 4.55 13.82 -6.22
CA MET A 160 3.85 14.22 -7.44
C MET A 160 4.39 15.50 -8.08
N ALA A 161 4.94 16.42 -7.30
CA ALA A 161 5.50 17.67 -7.80
C ALA A 161 6.97 17.49 -8.18
N ASP A 162 7.49 18.44 -8.96
CA ASP A 162 8.88 18.45 -9.40
C ASP A 162 9.80 19.05 -8.33
N PHE A 163 9.92 18.35 -7.20
CA PHE A 163 10.82 18.76 -6.12
C PHE A 163 12.22 18.16 -6.33
N THR A 164 13.24 18.98 -6.12
CA THR A 164 14.62 18.49 -6.05
C THR A 164 14.80 17.66 -4.77
N SER A 165 15.72 16.71 -4.80
CA SER A 165 16.04 15.85 -3.66
C SER A 165 16.60 16.64 -2.48
N ASP A 166 17.33 17.71 -2.75
CA ASP A 166 17.79 18.66 -1.73
C ASP A 166 16.62 19.38 -1.05
N PHE A 167 15.61 19.81 -1.81
CA PHE A 167 14.42 20.44 -1.24
C PHE A 167 13.59 19.44 -0.42
N ILE A 168 13.38 18.22 -0.92
CA ILE A 168 12.75 17.12 -0.18
C ILE A 168 13.47 16.89 1.16
N GLN A 169 14.80 16.78 1.15
CA GLN A 169 15.60 16.57 2.35
C GLN A 169 15.42 17.71 3.36
N LYS A 170 15.42 18.96 2.91
CA LYS A 170 15.17 20.13 3.77
C LYS A 170 13.80 20.11 4.45
N LEU A 171 12.75 19.74 3.73
CA LEU A 171 11.39 19.58 4.30
C LEU A 171 11.36 18.46 5.36
N GLN A 172 12.01 17.33 5.09
CA GLN A 172 12.11 16.22 6.04
C GLN A 172 12.88 16.60 7.29
N ASP A 173 14.00 17.30 7.13
CA ASP A 173 14.83 17.72 8.25
C ASP A 173 14.15 18.80 9.09
N PHE A 174 13.36 19.68 8.47
CA PHE A 174 12.49 20.59 9.20
C PHE A 174 11.46 19.82 10.05
N TYR A 175 10.75 18.86 9.46
CA TYR A 175 9.73 18.06 10.16
C TYR A 175 10.31 17.23 11.31
N LYS A 176 11.50 16.63 11.13
CA LYS A 176 12.18 15.83 12.16
C LYS A 176 12.56 16.63 13.41
N ARG A 177 12.64 17.97 13.31
CA ARG A 177 12.94 18.87 14.45
C ARG A 177 11.73 19.10 15.35
N PHE A 178 10.52 18.74 14.93
CA PHE A 178 9.33 18.94 15.73
C PHE A 178 9.42 18.17 17.05
N CYS A 179 8.96 18.82 18.13
CA CYS A 179 8.77 18.19 19.42
C CYS A 179 7.42 17.46 19.43
N PHE A 180 7.42 16.19 18.99
CA PHE A 180 6.18 15.39 18.95
C PHE A 180 5.70 15.03 20.36
N PRO A 181 4.48 15.45 20.76
CA PRO A 181 3.87 14.99 21.99
C PRO A 181 3.52 13.49 21.90
N SER A 182 3.23 12.86 23.04
CA SER A 182 3.01 11.41 23.17
C SER A 182 2.04 10.83 22.13
N GLU A 183 0.93 11.52 21.91
CA GLU A 183 -0.16 11.15 21.02
C GLU A 183 0.20 11.24 19.54
N LEU A 184 1.28 11.95 19.18
CA LEU A 184 1.75 12.11 17.79
C LEU A 184 3.07 11.38 17.51
N LYS A 185 3.59 10.58 18.45
CA LYS A 185 4.88 9.88 18.31
C LYS A 185 4.95 9.00 17.07
N SER A 186 3.85 8.33 16.71
CA SER A 186 3.77 7.48 15.51
C SER A 186 3.99 8.27 14.21
N MET A 187 3.72 9.57 14.21
CA MET A 187 3.78 10.41 13.01
C MET A 187 5.18 10.96 12.70
N ARG A 188 6.14 10.78 13.62
CA ARG A 188 7.49 11.37 13.51
C ARG A 188 8.21 11.06 12.19
N ASN A 189 8.00 9.86 11.65
CA ASN A 189 8.67 9.39 10.44
C ASN A 189 7.77 9.45 9.19
N CYS A 190 6.59 10.05 9.26
CA CYS A 190 5.67 10.07 8.13
C CYS A 190 6.17 10.85 6.91
N LEU A 191 7.10 11.79 7.07
CA LEU A 191 7.70 12.48 5.92
C LEU A 191 9.00 11.83 5.42
N CYS A 192 9.40 10.65 5.90
CA CYS A 192 10.55 9.91 5.37
C CYS A 192 10.23 9.32 3.99
N VAL A 193 10.26 10.16 2.95
CA VAL A 193 9.98 9.81 1.55
C VAL A 193 11.30 9.74 0.78
N ARG A 194 11.56 8.64 0.05
CA ARG A 194 12.74 8.60 -0.82
C ARG A 194 12.50 9.48 -2.06
N PRO A 195 13.47 10.33 -2.46
CA PRO A 195 13.33 11.06 -3.71
C PRO A 195 13.37 10.11 -4.93
N TRP A 196 12.90 10.58 -6.09
CA TRP A 196 12.87 9.77 -7.32
C TRP A 196 14.26 9.37 -7.84
N ASP A 197 15.31 10.11 -7.47
CA ASP A 197 16.69 9.85 -7.84
C ASP A 197 17.46 9.01 -6.79
N ASP A 198 16.79 8.52 -5.74
CA ASP A 198 17.36 7.59 -4.77
C ASP A 198 17.95 6.36 -5.49
N VAL A 199 19.19 6.02 -5.16
CA VAL A 199 19.95 4.99 -5.88
C VAL A 199 19.27 3.62 -5.85
N LEU A 200 18.68 3.23 -4.72
CA LEU A 200 17.99 1.94 -4.59
C LEU A 200 16.70 1.96 -5.42
N LEU A 201 15.89 3.00 -5.28
CA LEU A 201 14.66 3.15 -6.06
C LEU A 201 14.93 3.16 -7.57
N VAL A 202 15.89 3.97 -8.04
CA VAL A 202 16.26 4.05 -9.46
C VAL A 202 16.71 2.70 -9.98
N SER A 203 17.50 1.95 -9.21
CA SER A 203 17.95 0.61 -9.61
C SER A 203 16.79 -0.38 -9.79
N VAL A 204 15.75 -0.28 -8.95
CA VAL A 204 14.52 -1.07 -9.08
C VAL A 204 13.73 -0.66 -10.31
N LEU A 205 13.48 0.65 -10.51
CA LEU A 205 12.72 1.16 -11.64
C LEU A 205 13.38 0.80 -12.98
N LYS A 206 14.72 0.86 -13.05
CA LYS A 206 15.52 0.45 -14.23
C LYS A 206 15.59 -1.07 -14.42
N GLY A 207 15.15 -1.86 -13.44
CA GLY A 207 15.19 -3.33 -13.48
C GLY A 207 16.56 -3.94 -13.20
N GLN A 208 17.50 -3.15 -12.67
CA GLN A 208 18.83 -3.60 -12.24
C GLN A 208 18.77 -4.30 -10.88
N ASN A 209 17.77 -3.94 -10.06
CA ASN A 209 17.51 -4.56 -8.77
C ASN A 209 16.12 -5.19 -8.76
N VAL A 210 16.08 -6.53 -8.69
CA VAL A 210 14.83 -7.32 -8.66
C VAL A 210 14.48 -7.83 -7.26
N SER A 211 15.29 -7.49 -6.25
CA SER A 211 15.09 -7.96 -4.86
C SER A 211 14.58 -6.87 -3.92
N GLY A 212 14.65 -5.60 -4.33
CA GLY A 212 14.23 -4.46 -3.51
C GLY A 212 15.17 -4.15 -2.34
N PHE A 213 16.39 -4.69 -2.33
CA PHE A 213 17.39 -4.35 -1.33
C PHE A 213 18.81 -4.28 -1.90
N ARG A 214 19.68 -3.54 -1.22
CA ARG A 214 21.13 -3.51 -1.50
C ARG A 214 21.92 -3.59 -0.19
N LYS A 215 23.18 -4.04 -0.28
CA LYS A 215 24.13 -3.91 0.83
C LYS A 215 24.85 -2.59 0.68
N ASP A 216 24.67 -1.69 1.65
CA ASP A 216 25.38 -0.41 1.73
C ASP A 216 26.23 -0.38 3.00
N LYS A 217 27.55 -0.31 2.85
CA LYS A 217 28.52 -0.30 3.96
C LYS A 217 28.26 -1.39 5.03
N GLY A 218 27.92 -2.59 4.57
CA GLY A 218 27.61 -3.73 5.44
C GLY A 218 26.19 -3.76 6.02
N LYS A 219 25.40 -2.68 5.88
CA LYS A 219 23.99 -2.63 6.29
C LYS A 219 23.07 -2.96 5.11
N LYS A 220 21.97 -3.65 5.40
CA LYS A 220 20.95 -3.96 4.39
C LYS A 220 20.01 -2.75 4.26
N ASP A 221 20.06 -2.11 3.11
CA ASP A 221 19.15 -1.03 2.73
C ASP A 221 17.98 -1.64 1.93
N ILE A 222 16.77 -1.51 2.45
CA ILE A 222 15.54 -2.12 1.90
C ILE A 222 14.63 -1.01 1.38
N LEU A 223 14.00 -1.26 0.23
CA LEU A 223 12.97 -0.41 -0.32
C LEU A 223 11.67 -0.60 0.48
N LEU A 224 11.61 0.06 1.63
CA LEU A 224 10.46 0.15 2.52
C LEU A 224 9.87 1.55 2.41
N GLU A 225 8.58 1.65 2.06
CA GLU A 225 7.84 2.90 1.97
C GLU A 225 6.45 2.78 2.61
N GLN A 226 5.91 3.89 3.14
CA GLN A 226 4.55 3.91 3.65
C GLN A 226 3.55 3.66 2.53
N ILE A 227 2.43 2.99 2.82
CA ILE A 227 1.40 2.65 1.83
C ILE A 227 0.89 3.89 1.08
N SER A 228 0.77 5.03 1.76
CA SER A 228 0.40 6.30 1.13
C SER A 228 1.38 6.72 0.03
N ILE A 229 2.69 6.54 0.24
CA ILE A 229 3.73 6.81 -0.76
C ILE A 229 3.66 5.81 -1.91
N VAL A 230 3.45 4.53 -1.61
CA VAL A 230 3.28 3.48 -2.63
C VAL A 230 2.10 3.80 -3.56
N LEU A 231 0.97 4.22 -3.00
CA LEU A 231 -0.21 4.63 -3.76
C LEU A 231 0.08 5.86 -4.64
N LEU A 232 0.73 6.88 -4.08
CA LEU A 232 1.10 8.09 -4.82
C LEU A 232 2.07 7.79 -5.98
N ARG A 233 3.12 6.99 -5.74
CA ARG A 233 4.04 6.58 -6.81
C ARG A 233 3.32 5.80 -7.89
N SER A 234 2.39 4.93 -7.49
CA SER A 234 1.61 4.12 -8.42
C SER A 234 0.70 4.98 -9.29
N GLU A 235 0.01 5.96 -8.70
CA GLU A 235 -0.78 6.96 -9.42
C GLU A 235 0.10 7.76 -10.42
N LEU A 236 1.28 8.22 -10.00
CA LEU A 236 2.16 8.99 -10.89
C LEU A 236 2.69 8.17 -12.07
N LEU A 237 3.18 6.95 -11.82
CA LEU A 237 3.70 6.08 -12.87
C LEU A 237 2.60 5.67 -13.87
N GLN A 238 1.36 5.50 -13.40
CA GLN A 238 0.20 5.28 -14.28
C GLN A 238 -0.06 6.49 -15.18
N ARG A 239 -0.08 7.71 -14.62
CA ARG A 239 -0.27 8.95 -15.40
C ARG A 239 0.83 9.19 -16.42
N GLN A 240 2.05 8.77 -16.11
CA GLN A 240 3.20 8.87 -17.02
C GLN A 240 3.30 7.69 -18.00
N HIS A 241 2.36 6.74 -17.99
CA HIS A 241 2.39 5.51 -18.78
C HIS A 241 3.67 4.66 -18.60
N ARG A 242 4.33 4.76 -17.44
CA ARG A 242 5.56 4.03 -17.10
C ARG A 242 5.25 2.68 -16.47
N TYR A 243 4.40 1.90 -17.12
CA TYR A 243 3.84 0.66 -16.55
C TYR A 243 4.88 -0.41 -16.23
N ARG A 244 5.94 -0.54 -17.05
CA ARG A 244 7.03 -1.50 -16.79
C ARG A 244 7.76 -1.20 -15.48
N GLU A 245 7.97 0.08 -15.19
CA GLU A 245 8.62 0.52 -13.97
C GLU A 245 7.71 0.33 -12.76
N LEU A 246 6.42 0.63 -12.92
CA LEU A 246 5.39 0.35 -11.92
C LEU A 246 5.36 -1.15 -11.54
N CYS A 247 5.36 -2.04 -12.52
CA CYS A 247 5.41 -3.48 -12.26
C CYS A 247 6.68 -3.90 -11.51
N ARG A 248 7.84 -3.35 -11.86
CA ARG A 248 9.11 -3.64 -11.15
C ARG A 248 9.06 -3.19 -9.70
N TYR A 249 8.57 -1.97 -9.48
CA TYR A 249 8.42 -1.36 -8.17
C TYR A 249 7.48 -2.17 -7.27
N LEU A 250 6.25 -2.45 -7.71
CA LEU A 250 5.23 -3.16 -6.91
C LEU A 250 5.60 -4.61 -6.57
N ARG A 251 6.50 -5.23 -7.34
CA ARG A 251 6.99 -6.59 -7.06
C ARG A 251 7.94 -6.66 -5.86
N VAL A 252 8.61 -5.57 -5.52
CA VAL A 252 9.74 -5.61 -4.57
C VAL A 252 9.63 -4.63 -3.41
N VAL A 253 8.82 -3.58 -3.53
CA VAL A 253 8.60 -2.64 -2.44
C VAL A 253 7.91 -3.31 -1.26
N GLN A 254 8.38 -2.98 -0.06
CA GLN A 254 7.74 -3.35 1.21
C GLN A 254 7.00 -2.15 1.78
N THR A 255 5.95 -2.42 2.55
CA THR A 255 5.09 -1.37 3.10
C THR A 255 4.51 -1.77 4.45
N ASP A 256 4.01 -0.76 5.18
CA ASP A 256 3.46 -0.87 6.52
C ASP A 256 2.03 -1.43 6.55
N ASP A 257 1.30 -1.45 5.43
CA ASP A 257 -0.06 -1.99 5.33
C ASP A 257 -0.19 -3.04 4.20
N SER A 258 -0.07 -4.31 4.56
CA SER A 258 -0.22 -5.43 3.61
C SER A 258 -1.66 -5.61 3.10
N LYS A 259 -2.68 -5.17 3.86
CA LYS A 259 -4.10 -5.32 3.48
C LYS A 259 -4.45 -4.37 2.34
N LEU A 260 -3.96 -3.14 2.42
CA LEU A 260 -4.12 -2.16 1.35
C LEU A 260 -3.17 -2.43 0.17
N PHE A 261 -2.02 -3.04 0.41
CA PHE A 261 -1.04 -3.31 -0.64
C PHE A 261 -1.40 -4.50 -1.52
N GLN A 262 -2.00 -5.57 -0.98
CA GLN A 262 -2.32 -6.77 -1.76
C GLN A 262 -3.23 -6.48 -2.97
N PRO A 263 -4.33 -5.70 -2.87
CA PRO A 263 -5.14 -5.32 -4.03
C PRO A 263 -4.34 -4.57 -5.12
N LEU A 264 -3.39 -3.72 -4.71
CA LEU A 264 -2.53 -3.00 -5.65
C LEU A 264 -1.54 -3.95 -6.35
N GLN A 265 -1.01 -4.96 -5.65
CA GLN A 265 -0.19 -6.00 -6.27
C GLN A 265 -1.00 -6.88 -7.23
N ASP A 266 -2.28 -7.11 -6.95
CA ASP A 266 -3.18 -7.88 -7.82
C ASP A 266 -3.46 -7.17 -9.16
N LEU A 267 -3.16 -5.88 -9.25
CA LEU A 267 -3.20 -5.09 -10.49
C LEU A 267 -1.91 -5.20 -11.33
N ILE A 268 -0.84 -5.84 -10.85
CA ILE A 268 0.40 -6.02 -11.63
C ILE A 268 0.12 -6.61 -13.02
N PRO A 269 -0.70 -7.67 -13.19
CA PRO A 269 -1.03 -8.22 -14.50
C PRO A 269 -1.75 -7.21 -15.40
N PHE A 270 -2.64 -6.39 -14.86
CA PHE A 270 -3.29 -5.30 -15.61
C PHE A 270 -2.26 -4.29 -16.12
N PHE A 271 -1.33 -3.84 -15.27
CA PHE A 271 -0.27 -2.92 -15.68
C PHE A 271 0.70 -3.54 -16.69
N MET A 272 0.98 -4.85 -16.60
CA MET A 272 1.75 -5.58 -17.60
C MET A 272 1.06 -5.55 -18.97
N CYS A 273 -0.27 -5.75 -19.01
CA CYS A 273 -1.05 -5.59 -20.23
C CYS A 273 -0.90 -4.19 -20.81
N LEU A 274 -1.09 -3.13 -20.00
CA LEU A 274 -0.94 -1.74 -20.44
C LEU A 274 0.47 -1.41 -20.96
N GLY A 275 1.48 -2.17 -20.53
CA GLY A 275 2.86 -2.10 -21.05
C GLY A 275 3.12 -2.90 -22.33
N GLY A 276 2.09 -3.49 -22.94
CA GLY A 276 2.13 -4.31 -24.17
C GLY A 276 2.31 -5.81 -23.94
N ASP A 277 2.54 -6.26 -22.70
CA ASP A 277 2.93 -7.64 -22.39
C ASP A 277 1.75 -8.53 -21.96
N VAL A 278 0.80 -8.71 -22.89
CA VAL A 278 -0.48 -9.40 -22.65
C VAL A 278 -0.30 -10.88 -22.28
N MET A 279 0.63 -11.58 -22.95
CA MET A 279 0.86 -13.00 -22.70
C MET A 279 1.49 -13.25 -21.33
N SER A 280 2.52 -12.48 -20.96
CA SER A 280 3.14 -12.64 -19.65
C SER A 280 2.19 -12.22 -18.53
N ALA A 281 1.35 -11.20 -18.76
CA ALA A 281 0.29 -10.82 -17.84
C ALA A 281 -0.68 -11.98 -17.58
N CYS A 282 -1.19 -12.61 -18.64
CA CYS A 282 -2.06 -13.79 -18.56
C CYS A 282 -1.42 -14.92 -17.74
N ASN A 283 -0.14 -15.20 -17.94
CA ASN A 283 0.58 -16.22 -17.18
C ASN A 283 0.77 -15.84 -15.69
N SER A 284 0.99 -14.56 -15.41
CA SER A 284 1.19 -14.03 -14.06
C SER A 284 -0.08 -13.97 -13.19
N LEU A 285 -1.26 -14.15 -13.79
CA LEU A 285 -2.52 -14.24 -13.04
C LEU A 285 -2.69 -15.55 -12.28
N CYS A 286 -2.06 -16.63 -12.75
CA CYS A 286 -2.22 -17.97 -12.17
C CYS A 286 -0.89 -18.65 -11.81
N PRO A 287 0.04 -18.02 -11.04
CA PRO A 287 1.23 -18.67 -10.51
C PRO A 287 0.86 -19.82 -9.55
N SER A 288 1.84 -20.67 -9.23
CA SER A 288 1.66 -21.81 -8.33
C SER A 288 1.36 -21.39 -6.88
N ALA A 289 1.85 -20.23 -6.45
CA ALA A 289 1.63 -19.67 -5.13
C ALA A 289 1.03 -18.26 -5.24
N ASN A 290 0.09 -17.93 -4.34
CA ASN A 290 -0.53 -16.60 -4.22
C ASN A 290 -1.11 -16.01 -5.52
N ALA A 291 -1.75 -16.85 -6.34
CA ALA A 291 -2.34 -16.42 -7.61
C ALA A 291 -3.32 -15.25 -7.45
N PRO A 292 -3.13 -14.11 -8.17
CA PRO A 292 -4.13 -13.04 -8.20
C PRO A 292 -5.51 -13.52 -8.65
N ALA A 293 -5.55 -14.46 -9.60
CA ALA A 293 -6.79 -15.05 -10.11
C ALA A 293 -7.64 -15.74 -9.05
N SER A 294 -7.09 -16.19 -7.92
CA SER A 294 -7.90 -16.84 -6.87
C SER A 294 -8.82 -15.85 -6.14
N ARG A 295 -8.53 -14.54 -6.23
CA ARG A 295 -9.30 -13.44 -5.63
C ARG A 295 -10.24 -12.75 -6.62
N PHE A 296 -10.47 -13.33 -7.79
CA PHE A 296 -11.35 -12.72 -8.78
C PHE A 296 -12.81 -12.69 -8.35
N SER A 297 -13.47 -11.58 -8.71
CA SER A 297 -14.93 -11.57 -8.87
C SER A 297 -15.30 -12.05 -10.27
N PRO A 298 -16.54 -12.51 -10.50
CA PRO A 298 -17.03 -12.82 -11.85
C PRO A 298 -16.84 -11.66 -12.84
N LEU A 299 -17.11 -10.43 -12.41
CA LEU A 299 -16.92 -9.23 -13.24
C LEU A 299 -15.45 -9.00 -13.61
N LEU A 300 -14.52 -9.20 -12.66
CA LEU A 300 -13.10 -9.04 -12.92
C LEU A 300 -12.57 -10.11 -13.89
N PHE A 301 -13.09 -11.34 -13.80
CA PHE A 301 -12.80 -12.37 -14.78
C PHE A 301 -13.25 -11.96 -16.19
N LEU A 302 -14.49 -11.50 -16.34
CA LEU A 302 -15.04 -11.05 -17.61
C LEU A 302 -14.24 -9.85 -18.18
N PHE A 303 -13.81 -8.94 -17.30
CA PHE A 303 -12.93 -7.82 -17.65
C PHE A 303 -11.62 -8.31 -18.27
N TYR A 304 -10.88 -9.19 -17.58
CA TYR A 304 -9.60 -9.71 -18.09
C TYR A 304 -9.79 -10.55 -19.35
N LEU A 305 -10.87 -11.34 -19.44
CA LEU A 305 -11.17 -12.12 -20.63
C LEU A 305 -11.38 -11.23 -21.86
N ARG A 306 -12.15 -10.14 -21.72
CA ARG A 306 -12.31 -9.13 -22.77
C ARG A 306 -10.97 -8.50 -23.12
N LEU A 307 -10.22 -8.03 -22.13
CA LEU A 307 -8.90 -7.41 -22.32
C LEU A 307 -7.97 -8.32 -23.14
N PHE A 308 -7.89 -9.60 -22.80
CA PHE A 308 -7.06 -10.56 -23.52
C PHE A 308 -7.58 -10.86 -24.93
N GLU A 309 -8.90 -10.85 -25.12
CA GLU A 309 -9.54 -11.12 -26.41
C GLU A 309 -9.41 -9.93 -27.38
N THR A 310 -9.37 -8.69 -26.89
CA THR A 310 -9.38 -7.49 -27.73
C THR A 310 -8.06 -6.72 -27.73
N ALA A 311 -7.18 -6.97 -26.76
CA ALA A 311 -6.02 -6.13 -26.46
C ALA A 311 -6.38 -4.64 -26.32
N THR A 312 -7.57 -4.38 -25.78
CA THR A 312 -8.03 -3.04 -25.43
C THR A 312 -8.19 -2.93 -23.91
N ALA A 313 -8.10 -1.72 -23.37
CA ALA A 313 -8.35 -1.44 -21.96
C ALA A 313 -8.94 -0.04 -21.77
N PRO A 314 -9.70 0.21 -20.70
CA PRO A 314 -10.13 1.56 -20.37
C PRO A 314 -8.95 2.40 -19.86
N LYS A 315 -8.95 3.70 -20.19
CA LYS A 315 -7.98 4.66 -19.65
C LYS A 315 -8.37 5.06 -18.23
N LEU A 316 -7.84 4.34 -17.25
CA LEU A 316 -8.12 4.57 -15.84
C LEU A 316 -6.83 4.59 -15.04
N VAL A 317 -6.79 5.44 -14.03
CA VAL A 317 -5.85 5.31 -12.91
C VAL A 317 -6.56 4.52 -11.84
N VAL A 318 -5.99 3.39 -11.47
CA VAL A 318 -6.60 2.46 -10.51
C VAL A 318 -5.67 2.15 -9.35
N SER A 319 -6.27 1.95 -8.19
CA SER A 319 -5.62 1.53 -6.96
C SER A 319 -6.13 0.16 -6.47
N GLN A 320 -7.31 -0.26 -6.94
CA GLN A 320 -7.93 -1.54 -6.58
C GLN A 320 -8.55 -2.24 -7.80
N PRO A 321 -8.59 -3.60 -7.82
CA PRO A 321 -9.19 -4.35 -8.93
C PRO A 321 -10.70 -4.08 -9.13
N ALA A 322 -11.43 -3.74 -8.07
CA ALA A 322 -12.86 -3.44 -8.16
C ALA A 322 -13.17 -2.23 -9.07
N GLU A 323 -12.28 -1.25 -9.11
CA GLU A 323 -12.42 -0.02 -9.90
C GLU A 323 -12.39 -0.28 -11.42
N LEU A 324 -11.78 -1.40 -11.85
CA LEU A 324 -11.78 -1.81 -13.26
C LEU A 324 -13.17 -2.21 -13.75
N CYS A 325 -14.02 -2.69 -12.85
CA CYS A 325 -15.34 -3.24 -13.20
C CYS A 325 -16.47 -2.19 -13.11
N SER A 326 -16.19 -1.03 -12.52
CA SER A 326 -17.18 0.02 -12.24
C SER A 326 -17.10 1.22 -13.19
N SER A 327 -16.40 1.09 -14.31
CA SER A 327 -16.11 2.22 -15.19
C SER A 327 -16.86 2.17 -16.52
N ASP A 328 -17.55 3.27 -16.83
CA ASP A 328 -18.14 3.54 -18.15
C ASP A 328 -17.11 4.04 -19.18
N ALA A 329 -15.81 3.99 -18.85
CA ALA A 329 -14.75 4.48 -19.72
C ALA A 329 -14.68 3.71 -21.04
N SER A 330 -14.40 4.44 -22.12
CA SER A 330 -14.16 3.88 -23.44
C SER A 330 -12.93 2.99 -23.44
N TRP A 331 -13.07 1.79 -24.02
CA TRP A 331 -11.97 0.86 -24.21
C TRP A 331 -11.15 1.26 -25.43
N GLU A 332 -9.84 1.42 -25.24
CA GLU A 332 -8.92 1.83 -26.30
C GLU A 332 -7.86 0.75 -26.58
N PRO A 333 -7.32 0.66 -27.81
CA PRO A 333 -6.20 -0.21 -28.13
C PRO A 333 -5.00 0.06 -27.24
N ILE A 334 -4.42 -1.00 -26.69
CA ILE A 334 -3.18 -0.91 -25.92
C ILE A 334 -2.00 -0.88 -26.89
N LYS A 335 -1.08 0.06 -26.68
CA LYS A 335 0.12 0.19 -27.51
C LYS A 335 0.97 -1.09 -27.46
N ASP A 336 1.41 -1.54 -28.63
CA ASP A 336 2.26 -2.72 -28.82
C ASP A 336 1.68 -4.05 -28.26
N ALA A 337 0.36 -4.10 -28.05
CA ALA A 337 -0.35 -5.28 -27.56
C ALA A 337 -1.11 -6.00 -28.68
N PHE A 338 -1.20 -7.32 -28.57
CA PHE A 338 -1.96 -8.16 -29.51
C PHE A 338 -2.95 -9.05 -28.78
N PRO A 339 -4.17 -9.25 -29.35
CA PRO A 339 -5.12 -10.22 -28.83
C PRO A 339 -4.52 -11.61 -28.65
N LEU A 340 -4.89 -12.27 -27.56
CA LEU A 340 -4.50 -13.65 -27.34
C LEU A 340 -5.25 -14.59 -28.29
N LYS A 341 -4.56 -15.64 -28.74
CA LYS A 341 -5.18 -16.71 -29.53
C LYS A 341 -6.24 -17.42 -28.69
N ARG A 342 -7.28 -17.93 -29.34
CA ARG A 342 -8.37 -18.70 -28.71
C ARG A 342 -7.89 -19.77 -27.72
N ALA A 343 -6.86 -20.53 -28.10
CA ALA A 343 -6.30 -21.57 -27.25
C ALA A 343 -5.80 -21.03 -25.91
N GLU A 344 -5.21 -19.84 -25.91
CA GLU A 344 -4.68 -19.19 -24.70
C GLU A 344 -5.79 -18.58 -23.85
N LEU A 345 -6.84 -18.01 -24.49
CA LEU A 345 -8.05 -17.54 -23.79
C LEU A 345 -8.76 -18.68 -23.05
N VAL A 346 -8.91 -19.84 -23.71
CA VAL A 346 -9.53 -21.03 -23.10
C VAL A 346 -8.68 -21.57 -21.96
N LYS A 347 -7.36 -21.69 -22.15
CA LYS A 347 -6.43 -22.11 -21.08
C LYS A 347 -6.51 -21.17 -19.88
N PHE A 348 -6.51 -19.87 -20.11
CA PHE A 348 -6.66 -18.85 -19.07
C PHE A 348 -7.96 -19.08 -18.29
N ALA A 349 -9.10 -19.14 -18.98
CA ALA A 349 -10.40 -19.28 -18.34
C ALA A 349 -10.50 -20.53 -17.47
N LEU A 350 -10.04 -21.68 -17.98
CA LEU A 350 -10.04 -22.93 -17.23
C LEU A 350 -9.09 -22.87 -16.01
N ARG A 351 -7.95 -22.18 -16.11
CA ARG A 351 -7.04 -21.99 -14.98
C ARG A 351 -7.67 -21.14 -13.89
N VAL A 352 -8.34 -20.03 -14.25
CA VAL A 352 -9.03 -19.17 -13.27
C VAL A 352 -10.17 -19.93 -12.59
N GLN A 353 -11.01 -20.63 -13.36
CA GLN A 353 -12.09 -21.44 -12.81
C GLN A 353 -11.61 -22.51 -11.83
N ARG A 354 -10.42 -23.08 -12.06
CA ARG A 354 -9.82 -24.05 -11.13
C ARG A 354 -9.43 -23.43 -9.79
N CYS A 355 -9.01 -22.17 -9.77
CA CYS A 355 -8.52 -21.52 -8.54
C CYS A 355 -9.48 -20.49 -7.93
N CYS A 356 -10.63 -20.22 -8.56
CA CYS A 356 -11.62 -19.26 -8.08
C CYS A 356 -13.03 -19.84 -8.15
N SER A 357 -13.60 -20.17 -6.99
CA SER A 357 -14.95 -20.75 -6.89
C SER A 357 -16.04 -19.82 -7.41
N ALA A 358 -15.93 -18.52 -7.15
CA ALA A 358 -16.91 -17.53 -7.59
C ALA A 358 -17.05 -17.50 -9.11
N VAL A 359 -15.92 -17.50 -9.84
CA VAL A 359 -15.90 -17.55 -11.31
C VAL A 359 -16.42 -18.90 -11.83
N PHE A 360 -16.11 -19.99 -11.13
CA PHE A 360 -16.58 -21.32 -11.51
C PHE A 360 -18.10 -21.50 -11.38
N THR A 361 -18.72 -20.90 -10.37
CA THR A 361 -20.17 -21.03 -10.13
C THR A 361 -21.00 -20.04 -10.94
N ASP A 362 -20.39 -19.03 -11.55
CA ASP A 362 -21.09 -17.94 -12.24
C ASP A 362 -21.50 -18.30 -13.68
N SER A 363 -22.78 -18.14 -14.00
CA SER A 363 -23.35 -18.51 -15.30
C SER A 363 -22.90 -17.60 -16.45
N GLN A 364 -22.63 -16.32 -16.18
CA GLN A 364 -22.17 -15.38 -17.21
C GLN A 364 -20.73 -15.69 -17.62
N CYS A 365 -19.88 -16.04 -16.66
CA CYS A 365 -18.51 -16.49 -16.90
C CYS A 365 -18.46 -17.71 -17.82
N TRP A 366 -19.31 -18.71 -17.57
CA TRP A 366 -19.44 -19.89 -18.44
C TRP A 366 -19.97 -19.54 -19.82
N THR A 367 -21.02 -18.71 -19.90
CA THR A 367 -21.61 -18.28 -21.17
C THR A 367 -20.55 -17.59 -22.04
N ARG A 368 -19.77 -16.67 -21.47
CA ARG A 368 -18.71 -15.96 -22.20
C ARG A 368 -17.62 -16.91 -22.67
N LEU A 369 -17.20 -17.87 -21.85
CA LEU A 369 -16.22 -18.88 -22.25
C LEU A 369 -16.72 -19.73 -23.43
N LEU A 370 -17.97 -20.19 -23.38
CA LEU A 370 -18.55 -20.98 -24.48
C LEU A 370 -18.62 -20.17 -25.78
N THR A 371 -18.94 -18.88 -25.72
CA THR A 371 -18.87 -17.98 -26.88
C THR A 371 -17.47 -17.92 -27.48
N VAL A 372 -16.42 -17.79 -26.65
CA VAL A 372 -15.02 -17.80 -27.13
C VAL A 372 -14.66 -19.14 -27.80
N VAL A 373 -15.16 -20.26 -27.29
CA VAL A 373 -14.94 -21.60 -27.87
C VAL A 373 -15.66 -21.75 -29.22
N ASN A 374 -16.89 -21.25 -29.32
CA ASN A 374 -17.77 -21.43 -30.48
C ASN A 374 -17.52 -20.41 -31.61
N ASN A 375 -16.93 -19.24 -31.32
CA ASN A 375 -16.58 -18.23 -32.31
C ASN A 375 -15.47 -18.73 -33.26
N THR A 376 -15.90 -19.35 -34.36
CA THR A 376 -15.04 -19.87 -35.43
C THR A 376 -15.24 -18.99 -36.67
N PRO A 377 -14.18 -18.53 -37.37
CA PRO A 377 -14.34 -18.02 -38.73
C PRO A 377 -14.92 -19.14 -39.59
N CYS A 378 -16.01 -18.85 -40.29
CA CYS A 378 -16.73 -19.79 -41.13
C CYS A 378 -15.86 -20.26 -42.31
N SER A 379 -15.03 -21.28 -42.09
CA SER A 379 -14.37 -22.01 -43.19
C SER A 379 -14.01 -23.46 -42.86
N SER A 380 -14.45 -24.00 -41.71
CA SER A 380 -14.39 -25.45 -41.46
C SER A 380 -15.60 -25.89 -40.64
N LEU A 381 -16.44 -26.72 -41.25
CA LEU A 381 -17.65 -27.32 -40.70
C LEU A 381 -17.48 -27.85 -39.27
N ALA A 382 -18.23 -27.24 -38.34
CA ALA A 382 -19.12 -27.88 -37.35
C ALA A 382 -19.50 -26.81 -36.32
N ALA A 383 -20.44 -25.93 -36.68
CA ALA A 383 -21.07 -25.06 -35.69
C ALA A 383 -21.82 -25.96 -34.70
N PHE A 384 -21.42 -25.97 -33.43
CA PHE A 384 -22.24 -26.56 -32.38
C PHE A 384 -23.58 -25.82 -32.38
N THR A 385 -24.67 -26.55 -32.61
CA THR A 385 -26.04 -26.02 -32.51
C THR A 385 -26.28 -25.43 -31.13
N ALA A 386 -27.02 -24.32 -31.07
CA ALA A 386 -27.39 -23.68 -29.82
C ALA A 386 -28.05 -24.70 -28.88
N PRO A 387 -27.59 -24.83 -27.62
CA PRO A 387 -28.14 -25.83 -26.71
C PRO A 387 -29.58 -25.46 -26.34
N ASN A 388 -30.46 -26.48 -26.32
CA ASN A 388 -31.85 -26.36 -25.88
C ASN A 388 -31.89 -25.77 -24.45
N PRO A 389 -32.80 -24.83 -24.12
CA PRO A 389 -32.92 -24.26 -22.78
C PRO A 389 -33.17 -25.28 -21.64
N GLN A 390 -33.69 -26.47 -21.93
CA GLN A 390 -33.78 -27.58 -20.97
C GLN A 390 -32.43 -28.26 -20.68
N PHE A 391 -31.43 -28.05 -21.56
CA PHE A 391 -30.07 -28.59 -21.48
C PHE A 391 -29.17 -27.81 -20.51
N LEU A 392 -29.58 -26.61 -20.10
CA LEU A 392 -28.85 -25.76 -19.15
C LEU A 392 -29.10 -26.12 -17.68
N HIS A 393 -30.11 -26.95 -17.39
CA HIS A 393 -30.59 -27.17 -16.03
C HIS A 393 -29.95 -28.36 -15.29
N VAL A 394 -29.10 -29.15 -15.94
CA VAL A 394 -28.52 -30.36 -15.33
C VAL A 394 -26.99 -30.30 -15.37
N ARG A 395 -26.37 -30.50 -14.21
CA ARG A 395 -24.94 -30.41 -13.85
C ARG A 395 -23.98 -31.35 -14.63
N ILE A 396 -24.30 -31.74 -15.87
CA ILE A 396 -23.60 -32.75 -16.68
C ILE A 396 -22.51 -32.16 -17.61
N PHE A 397 -22.38 -30.83 -17.71
CA PHE A 397 -21.27 -30.24 -18.48
C PHE A 397 -19.87 -30.42 -17.84
N LEU A 398 -19.79 -30.79 -16.56
CA LEU A 398 -18.54 -31.09 -15.87
C LEU A 398 -17.86 -32.39 -16.36
N VAL A 399 -18.60 -33.30 -16.99
CA VAL A 399 -18.06 -34.61 -17.41
C VAL A 399 -17.65 -34.60 -18.88
N LEU A 400 -18.42 -33.95 -19.76
CA LEU A 400 -18.13 -33.93 -21.20
C LEU A 400 -17.00 -32.95 -21.57
N PHE A 401 -16.89 -31.81 -20.89
CA PHE A 401 -15.76 -30.88 -21.09
C PHE A 401 -14.42 -31.49 -20.61
N LYS A 402 -14.48 -32.37 -19.60
CA LYS A 402 -13.32 -33.10 -19.05
C LYS A 402 -12.85 -34.24 -19.98
N ALA A 403 -13.76 -34.88 -20.71
CA ALA A 403 -13.46 -36.01 -21.58
C ALA A 403 -12.94 -35.62 -22.99
N HIS A 404 -13.43 -34.52 -23.57
CA HIS A 404 -13.09 -34.17 -24.95
C HIS A 404 -11.83 -33.28 -25.06
N PHE A 405 -11.54 -32.42 -24.06
CA PHE A 405 -10.41 -31.48 -24.13
C PHE A 405 -9.07 -32.09 -23.69
N PHE A 406 -9.08 -33.03 -22.73
CA PHE A 406 -7.87 -33.72 -22.27
C PHE A 406 -7.32 -34.74 -23.27
N ARG A 407 -8.12 -35.21 -24.22
CA ARG A 407 -7.70 -36.26 -25.16
C ARG A 407 -6.84 -35.75 -26.33
N ASN A 408 -6.87 -34.44 -26.63
CA ASN A 408 -6.33 -33.91 -27.89
C ASN A 408 -5.25 -32.81 -27.78
N THR A 409 -4.72 -32.44 -26.60
CA THR A 409 -3.76 -31.31 -26.57
C THR A 409 -2.53 -31.38 -25.65
N PHE A 410 -2.34 -32.34 -24.73
CA PHE A 410 -1.09 -32.40 -23.94
C PHE A 410 -0.77 -33.83 -23.43
N PRO A 411 0.43 -34.39 -23.70
CA PRO A 411 0.86 -35.68 -23.17
C PRO A 411 1.75 -35.49 -21.93
N PHE A 412 1.30 -34.80 -20.88
CA PHE A 412 2.06 -34.77 -19.61
C PHE A 412 1.11 -34.43 -18.46
N PHE A 413 0.47 -35.43 -17.84
CA PHE A 413 -0.01 -35.37 -16.46
C PHE A 413 -0.37 -36.80 -15.98
N LYS A 414 0.58 -37.48 -15.33
CA LYS A 414 0.31 -38.54 -14.34
C LYS A 414 0.50 -37.89 -12.97
N GLY A 415 -0.51 -37.95 -12.10
CA GLY A 415 -0.35 -37.64 -10.68
C GLY A 415 -1.51 -36.86 -10.06
N CYS A 416 -2.12 -37.49 -9.05
CA CYS A 416 -3.03 -36.94 -8.04
C CYS A 416 -4.47 -36.58 -8.46
N CYS A 417 -5.34 -37.59 -8.39
CA CYS A 417 -6.77 -37.42 -8.10
C CYS A 417 -7.04 -38.06 -6.72
N CYS A 418 -7.13 -37.25 -5.67
CA CYS A 418 -7.77 -37.62 -4.41
C CYS A 418 -8.64 -36.44 -3.96
N CYS A 419 -9.78 -36.77 -3.34
CA CYS A 419 -10.86 -35.91 -2.84
C CYS A 419 -11.98 -35.56 -3.85
N CYS A 420 -12.99 -36.44 -3.90
CA CYS A 420 -14.42 -36.07 -3.92
C CYS A 420 -15.29 -37.35 -3.91
N CYS A 421 -15.58 -37.90 -2.72
CA CYS A 421 -16.69 -38.82 -2.51
C CYS A 421 -17.30 -38.55 -1.13
N CYS A 422 -18.34 -37.74 -1.08
CA CYS A 422 -19.37 -37.74 -0.04
C CYS A 422 -20.61 -37.03 -0.60
N CYS A 423 -21.79 -37.52 -0.22
CA CYS A 423 -23.14 -37.14 -0.67
C CYS A 423 -23.71 -37.86 -1.90
N CYS A 424 -24.20 -39.09 -1.68
CA CYS A 424 -25.44 -39.59 -2.28
C CYS A 424 -25.93 -40.78 -1.45
N CYS A 425 -27.01 -40.62 -0.68
CA CYS A 425 -28.06 -41.63 -0.42
C CYS A 425 -28.99 -41.16 0.72
N CYS A 426 -30.17 -40.62 0.36
CA CYS A 426 -31.35 -40.58 1.22
C CYS A 426 -32.56 -40.96 0.35
N CYS A 427 -33.09 -42.16 0.61
CA CYS A 427 -34.40 -42.77 0.28
C CYS A 427 -34.13 -44.28 0.40
N SER A 428 -34.71 -45.04 1.33
CA SER A 428 -36.14 -45.21 1.58
C SER A 428 -36.38 -45.86 2.95
N HIS A 429 -37.57 -45.62 3.51
CA HIS A 429 -38.14 -46.33 4.67
C HIS A 429 -38.20 -47.85 4.48
N SER A 430 -37.83 -48.63 5.51
CA SER A 430 -38.76 -49.52 6.23
C SER A 430 -38.12 -50.20 7.45
N GLN A 431 -38.88 -50.17 8.56
CA GLN A 431 -39.03 -51.18 9.63
C GLN A 431 -37.83 -51.66 10.47
N SER A 432 -37.88 -51.24 11.74
CA SER A 432 -37.93 -52.07 12.96
C SER A 432 -36.73 -52.95 13.36
N SER A 433 -36.06 -52.47 14.42
CA SER A 433 -35.71 -53.17 15.67
C SER A 433 -34.95 -54.50 15.63
N VAL A 434 -33.80 -54.57 16.31
CA VAL A 434 -33.57 -55.33 17.56
C VAL A 434 -32.05 -55.45 17.87
N LEU A 435 -31.75 -55.20 19.15
CA LEU A 435 -30.65 -55.60 20.04
C LEU A 435 -29.28 -56.12 19.51
N CYS A 436 -28.26 -55.42 20.00
CA CYS A 436 -27.17 -55.86 20.90
C CYS A 436 -26.04 -56.82 20.46
N VAL A 437 -24.89 -56.51 21.11
CA VAL A 437 -23.79 -57.37 21.59
C VAL A 437 -22.49 -57.33 20.76
N SER A 438 -21.58 -56.53 21.31
CA SER A 438 -20.12 -56.63 21.39
C SER A 438 -19.52 -58.05 21.43
N THR A 439 -18.34 -58.26 20.82
CA THR A 439 -17.09 -58.65 21.53
C THR A 439 -15.90 -58.94 20.59
N SER A 440 -14.75 -58.38 20.99
CA SER A 440 -13.39 -58.98 21.05
C SER A 440 -12.70 -59.53 19.80
N GLY A 441 -11.54 -58.98 19.43
CA GLY A 441 -10.21 -59.58 19.74
C GLY A 441 -9.69 -60.28 18.48
N SER A 442 -8.42 -60.54 18.19
CA SER A 442 -7.09 -60.21 18.73
C SER A 442 -6.10 -60.94 17.79
N GLU A 443 -4.84 -60.50 17.72
CA GLU A 443 -3.67 -61.23 17.16
C GLU A 443 -3.62 -61.40 15.62
N GLY A 444 -2.47 -61.41 14.94
CA GLY A 444 -1.07 -61.37 15.34
C GLY A 444 -0.16 -61.41 14.10
N CYS A 445 1.07 -60.94 14.30
CA CYS A 445 2.37 -61.22 13.67
C CYS A 445 2.50 -61.79 12.24
N CYS A 446 3.42 -61.21 11.46
CA CYS A 446 4.54 -61.92 10.82
C CYS A 446 5.67 -60.93 10.48
N GLU A 447 6.90 -61.42 10.61
CA GLU A 447 8.19 -60.73 10.73
C GLU A 447 9.15 -61.25 9.63
N PHE A 448 10.30 -60.58 9.45
CA PHE A 448 11.53 -61.00 8.73
C PHE A 448 11.49 -61.01 7.17
N ASP A 449 12.55 -60.69 6.40
CA ASP A 449 13.98 -60.54 6.71
C ASP A 449 14.78 -59.73 5.66
N THR A 450 16.03 -59.47 6.05
CA THR A 450 17.16 -58.63 5.62
C THR A 450 17.96 -58.95 4.33
N ALA A 451 18.76 -57.97 3.87
CA ALA A 451 20.24 -57.98 3.64
C ALA A 451 20.64 -56.92 2.56
N GLN A 452 21.51 -55.90 2.74
CA GLN A 452 22.90 -55.68 3.23
C GLN A 452 24.06 -55.86 2.21
N GLY A 453 24.99 -54.89 2.23
CA GLY A 453 26.38 -54.89 1.68
C GLY A 453 26.72 -53.56 0.98
N ALA A 454 27.41 -52.54 1.51
CA ALA A 454 28.64 -52.34 2.32
C ALA A 454 29.93 -52.10 1.48
N GLY A 455 30.69 -51.05 1.83
CA GLY A 455 32.05 -50.76 1.32
C GLY A 455 32.62 -49.36 1.68
N ASP A 456 33.34 -49.28 2.79
CA ASP A 456 34.07 -48.13 3.38
C ASP A 456 35.42 -47.75 2.73
N LYS A 457 35.95 -46.55 3.04
CA LYS A 457 37.31 -46.35 3.63
C LYS A 457 37.65 -44.92 4.12
N HIS A 458 38.32 -44.88 5.29
CA HIS A 458 38.81 -43.80 6.17
C HIS A 458 40.05 -42.98 5.70
N THR A 459 40.29 -41.78 6.27
CA THR A 459 41.42 -41.43 7.22
C THR A 459 41.49 -39.94 7.62
N ASP A 460 41.89 -39.66 8.86
CA ASP A 460 42.18 -38.38 9.60
C ASP A 460 43.45 -38.63 10.50
N PRO A 461 44.01 -37.72 11.33
CA PRO A 461 44.47 -36.30 11.20
C PRO A 461 45.93 -36.11 11.78
N PRO A 462 46.42 -34.90 12.19
CA PRO A 462 46.49 -34.56 13.64
C PRO A 462 46.51 -33.05 14.10
N PHE A 463 45.96 -32.83 15.32
CA PHE A 463 46.32 -32.00 16.52
C PHE A 463 46.63 -30.45 16.57
N LEU A 464 45.72 -29.77 17.32
CA LEU A 464 45.63 -28.62 18.29
C LEU A 464 46.89 -28.00 19.00
N PRO A 465 46.82 -26.95 19.91
CA PRO A 465 45.68 -26.27 20.64
C PRO A 465 45.76 -24.69 20.65
N GLY A 466 44.91 -23.86 21.28
CA GLY A 466 43.80 -23.95 22.25
C GLY A 466 43.24 -22.53 22.57
N GLY A 467 42.21 -22.44 23.42
CA GLY A 467 41.68 -21.16 23.96
C GLY A 467 40.21 -21.24 24.42
N GLU A 468 40.01 -21.18 25.74
CA GLU A 468 38.80 -21.30 26.57
C GLU A 468 37.73 -20.21 26.26
N CYS A 469 36.42 -20.52 26.16
CA CYS A 469 35.40 -20.77 27.19
C CYS A 469 34.71 -19.49 27.68
N GLU A 470 33.40 -19.30 27.37
CA GLU A 470 32.41 -18.84 28.35
C GLU A 470 30.96 -19.01 27.85
N GLN A 471 30.14 -19.56 28.75
CA GLN A 471 28.75 -19.95 28.59
C GLN A 471 27.81 -18.75 28.76
N MET A 472 26.77 -18.65 27.91
CA MET A 472 25.70 -17.68 28.08
C MET A 472 24.54 -18.28 28.89
N HIS A 473 24.27 -17.63 30.02
CA HIS A 473 23.17 -17.88 30.95
C HIS A 473 21.79 -17.71 30.29
N VAL A 474 20.91 -18.67 30.56
CA VAL A 474 19.44 -18.49 30.57
C VAL A 474 19.04 -18.19 32.02
N PRO A 475 18.05 -17.29 32.24
CA PRO A 475 17.13 -17.54 33.33
C PRO A 475 15.66 -17.31 32.95
N SER A 476 14.84 -18.30 33.30
CA SER A 476 13.40 -18.19 33.44
C SER A 476 13.01 -18.42 34.91
N GLU A 477 12.09 -17.56 35.38
CA GLU A 477 11.08 -17.79 36.42
C GLU A 477 11.25 -17.30 37.88
N LEU A 478 10.26 -16.45 38.25
CA LEU A 478 9.40 -16.46 39.45
C LEU A 478 10.00 -16.22 40.85
N SER A 479 9.61 -15.09 41.47
CA SER A 479 8.50 -15.02 42.45
C SER A 479 8.68 -13.86 43.45
N LYS A 480 7.61 -13.09 43.70
CA LYS A 480 6.96 -12.95 45.02
C LYS A 480 5.90 -11.84 45.03
N LEU A 481 4.67 -12.26 45.33
CA LEU A 481 3.61 -11.45 45.89
C LEU A 481 4.05 -10.87 47.25
N ASN A 482 3.54 -9.68 47.59
CA ASN A 482 2.96 -9.43 48.90
C ASN A 482 1.92 -8.30 48.79
N CYS A 483 0.72 -8.59 49.29
CA CYS A 483 -0.29 -7.61 49.67
C CYS A 483 0.09 -6.95 51.00
N GLU A 484 -0.19 -5.66 51.12
CA GLU A 484 -0.88 -5.03 52.25
C GLU A 484 -1.67 -3.82 51.73
#